data_AF-A0A963TJN9-F1
#
_entry.id   AF-A0A963TJN9-F1
#
_cell.length_a   1.000
_cell.length_b   1.000
_cell.length_c   1.000
_cell.angle_alpha   90.00
_cell.angle_beta   90.00
_cell.angle_gamma   90.00
#
_symmetry.space_group_name_H-M   'P 1'
#
loop_
_entity.id
_entity.type
_entity.pdbx_description
1 polymer ?
#
loop_
_entity_poly.entity_id
_entity_poly.type
_entity_poly.pdbx_seq_one_letter_code
_entity_poly.pdbx_strand_id
1 'polypeptide(L)' 'AERHEVTLGGIDFVVFRKGDRAEVVRLGYLGRAARDPVPALMEEAVLRTTGCRVRPGSRVTGLPGDTGEARYEIDCG' A
#
# COMPACT_ATOMS: atom_id res chain seq x y z
N ALA A 1 -0.24 -6.81 -14.76
CA ALA A 1 -0.25 -5.94 -13.57
C ALA A 1 0.92 -4.99 -13.73
N GLU A 2 0.69 -3.70 -13.54
CA GLU A 2 1.75 -2.68 -13.58
C GLU A 2 2.45 -2.66 -12.22
N ARG A 3 3.79 -2.62 -12.21
CA ARG A 3 4.60 -2.65 -10.99
C ARG A 3 5.26 -1.29 -10.81
N HIS A 4 5.13 -0.74 -9.62
CA HIS A 4 5.75 0.51 -9.22
C HIS A 4 6.56 0.29 -7.95
N GLU A 5 7.63 1.05 -7.79
CA GLU A 5 8.43 1.08 -6.57
C GLU A 5 8.44 2.52 -6.05
N VAL A 6 8.30 2.69 -4.75
CA VAL A 6 8.32 3.99 -4.10
C VAL A 6 8.85 3.88 -2.68
N THR A 7 9.64 4.86 -2.27
CA THR A 7 10.11 5.00 -0.89
C THR A 7 9.35 6.13 -0.21
N LEU A 8 8.64 5.83 0.88
CA LEU A 8 7.89 6.81 1.68
C LEU A 8 8.23 6.65 3.17
N GLY A 9 8.55 7.75 3.85
CA GLY A 9 8.92 7.71 5.27
C GLY A 9 10.15 6.84 5.58
N GLY A 10 11.04 6.66 4.60
CA GLY A 10 12.20 5.75 4.72
C GLY A 10 11.85 4.26 4.59
N ILE A 11 10.64 3.95 4.13
CA ILE A 11 10.16 2.58 3.93
C ILE A 11 9.95 2.35 2.43
N ASP A 12 10.47 1.24 1.93
CA ASP A 12 10.32 0.85 0.54
C ASP A 12 9.02 0.06 0.34
N PHE A 13 8.26 0.44 -0.68
CA PHE A 13 7.02 -0.21 -1.08
C PHE A 13 7.07 -0.62 -2.55
N VAL A 14 6.51 -1.79 -2.83
CA VAL A 14 6.17 -2.22 -4.19
C VAL A 14 4.66 -2.16 -4.33
N VAL A 15 4.17 -1.46 -5.34
CA VAL A 15 2.75 -1.38 -5.67
C VAL A 15 2.49 -2.12 -6.97
N PHE A 16 1.56 -3.07 -6.94
CA PHE A 16 1.05 -3.76 -8.11
C PHE A 16 -0.36 -3.27 -8.43
N ARG A 17 -0.53 -2.63 -9.57
CA ARG A 17 -1.85 -2.23 -10.08
C ARG A 17 -2.41 -3.27 -11.04
N LYS A 18 -3.66 -3.67 -10.82
CA LYS A 18 -4.42 -4.56 -11.70
C LYS A 18 -5.86 -4.10 -11.81
N GLY A 19 -6.16 -3.35 -12.87
CA GLY A 19 -7.50 -2.79 -13.09
C GLY A 19 -7.86 -1.80 -11.98
N ASP A 20 -8.95 -2.10 -11.28
CA ASP A 20 -9.53 -1.35 -10.15
C ASP A 20 -8.98 -1.81 -8.79
N ARG A 21 -7.88 -2.57 -8.77
CA ARG A 21 -7.24 -3.05 -7.55
C ARG A 21 -5.76 -2.68 -7.49
N ALA A 22 -5.29 -2.42 -6.28
CA ALA A 22 -3.87 -2.27 -5.98
C ALA A 22 -3.46 -3.23 -4.85
N GLU A 23 -2.30 -3.84 -4.99
CA GLU A 23 -1.61 -4.57 -3.94
C GLU A 23 -0.34 -3.83 -3.56
N VAL A 24 -0.10 -3.65 -2.27
CA VAL A 24 1.06 -2.94 -1.73
C VAL A 24 1.82 -3.88 -0.83
N VAL A 25 3.11 -4.04 -1.11
CA VAL A 25 4.04 -4.85 -0.33
C VAL A 25 5.11 -3.95 0.25
N ARG A 26 5.25 -3.97 1.58
CA ARG A 26 6.34 -3.29 2.29
C ARG A 26 7.58 -4.17 2.27
N LEU A 27 8.72 -3.61 1.86
CA LEU A 27 10.00 -4.31 1.89
C LEU A 27 10.75 -4.06 3.21
N GLY A 28 11.73 -4.92 3.49
CA GLY A 28 12.60 -4.82 4.66
C GLY A 28 11.93 -5.16 6.00
N TYR A 29 12.71 -5.08 7.06
CA TYR A 29 12.25 -5.33 8.42
C TYR A 29 11.89 -4.01 9.12
N LEU A 30 10.78 -4.02 9.86
CA LEU A 30 10.33 -2.89 10.65
C LEU A 30 9.98 -3.35 12.06
N GLY A 31 10.59 -2.70 13.05
CA GLY A 31 10.26 -2.88 14.47
C GLY A 31 8.82 -2.46 14.74
N ARG A 32 8.22 -3.00 15.81
CA ARG A 32 6.78 -2.83 16.11
C ARG A 32 6.36 -1.36 16.21
N ALA A 33 7.14 -0.52 16.89
CA ALA A 33 6.83 0.89 17.09
C ALA A 33 6.84 1.73 15.80
N ALA A 34 7.56 1.28 14.77
CA ALA A 34 7.61 1.99 13.49
C ALA A 34 6.47 1.56 12.53
N ARG A 35 5.62 0.60 12.93
CA ARG A 35 4.52 0.09 12.09
C ARG A 35 3.26 0.96 12.10
N ASP A 36 3.10 1.80 13.12
CA ASP A 36 1.92 2.66 13.29
C ASP A 36 1.61 3.53 12.05
N PRO A 37 2.58 4.20 11.39
CA PRO A 37 2.30 4.98 10.18
C PRO A 37 2.10 4.14 8.90
N VAL A 38 2.44 2.84 8.90
CA VAL A 38 2.51 2.03 7.68
C VAL A 38 1.18 1.97 6.91
N PRO A 39 0.00 1.79 7.53
CA PRO A 39 -1.26 1.77 6.79
C PRO A 39 -1.49 3.04 5.96
N ALA A 40 -1.25 4.21 6.55
CA ALA A 40 -1.39 5.49 5.84
C ALA A 40 -0.34 5.64 4.71
N LEU A 41 0.89 5.20 4.95
CA LEU A 41 1.94 5.23 3.93
C LEU A 41 1.66 4.27 2.77
N MET A 42 1.01 3.12 3.02
CA MET A 42 0.60 2.21 1.95
C MET A 42 -0.49 2.83 1.07
N GLU A 43 -1.47 3.53 1.65
CA GLU A 43 -2.48 4.25 0.88
C GLU A 43 -1.86 5.39 0.06
N GLU A 44 -0.91 6.14 0.65
CA GLU A 44 -0.16 7.16 -0.09
C GLU A 44 0.69 6.54 -1.22
N ALA A 45 1.30 5.38 -1.00
CA ALA A 45 2.06 4.68 -2.04
C ALA A 45 1.18 4.36 -3.26
N VAL A 46 -0.06 3.89 -3.05
CA VAL A 46 -1.03 3.68 -4.14
C VAL A 46 -1.28 4.98 -4.90
N LEU A 47 -1.62 6.05 -4.18
CA LEU A 47 -1.94 7.34 -4.80
C LEU A 47 -0.77 7.90 -5.60
N ARG A 48 0.44 7.89 -5.04
CA ARG A 48 1.65 8.45 -5.65
C ARG A 48 2.07 7.70 -6.91
N THR A 49 1.90 6.39 -6.92
CA THR A 49 2.41 5.53 -8.00
C THR A 49 1.39 5.31 -9.12
N THR A 50 0.11 5.18 -8.77
CA THR A 50 -0.96 4.89 -9.75
C THR A 50 -1.75 6.12 -10.17
N GLY A 51 -1.69 7.21 -9.39
CA GLY A 51 -2.56 8.37 -9.54
C GLY A 51 -4.01 8.14 -9.07
N CYS A 52 -4.34 6.92 -8.65
CA CYS A 52 -5.69 6.53 -8.25
C CYS A 52 -5.87 6.63 -6.73
N ARG A 53 -7.08 6.99 -6.28
CA ARG A 53 -7.42 7.04 -4.85
C ARG A 53 -7.86 5.67 -4.35
N VAL A 54 -7.49 5.34 -3.11
CA VAL A 54 -8.04 4.16 -2.43
C VAL A 54 -9.50 4.42 -2.06
N ARG A 55 -10.37 3.43 -2.30
CA ARG A 55 -11.76 3.47 -1.83
C ARG A 55 -11.81 3.31 -0.30
N PRO A 56 -12.49 4.19 0.43
CA PRO A 56 -12.61 4.09 1.88
C PRO A 56 -13.12 2.72 2.32
N GLY A 57 -12.48 2.11 3.31
CA GLY A 57 -12.87 0.80 3.86
C GLY A 57 -12.57 -0.42 2.97
N SER A 58 -11.92 -0.26 1.81
CA SER A 58 -11.58 -1.37 0.91
C SER A 58 -10.29 -2.12 1.26
N ARG A 59 -9.61 -1.70 2.33
CA ARG A 59 -8.34 -2.29 2.76
C ARG A 59 -8.55 -3.72 3.24
N VAL A 60 -7.88 -4.67 2.60
CA VAL A 60 -7.82 -6.08 2.98
C VAL A 60 -6.37 -6.45 3.27
N THR A 61 -6.13 -7.12 4.39
CA THR A 61 -4.82 -7.65 4.77
C THR A 61 -4.89 -9.16 5.00
N GLY A 62 -3.76 -9.88 4.88
CA GLY A 62 -3.71 -11.32 5.12
C GLY A 62 -3.94 -11.69 6.59
N LEU A 63 -3.46 -10.85 7.52
CA LEU A 63 -3.67 -10.98 8.96
C LEU A 63 -4.23 -9.68 9.55
N PRO A 64 -5.03 -9.73 10.63
CA PRO A 64 -5.47 -8.54 11.34
C PRO A 64 -4.27 -7.71 11.81
N GLY A 65 -4.23 -6.43 11.40
CA GLY A 65 -3.13 -5.52 11.75
C GLY A 65 -1.83 -5.74 10.97
N ASP A 66 -1.85 -6.53 9.88
CA ASP A 66 -0.68 -6.68 9.03
C ASP A 66 -0.27 -5.35 8.38
N THR A 67 1.03 -5.19 8.25
CA THR A 67 1.75 -4.03 7.69
C THR A 67 2.85 -4.49 6.71
N GLY A 68 2.88 -5.78 6.36
CA GLY A 68 3.72 -6.34 5.30
C GLY A 68 3.04 -6.27 3.92
N GLU A 69 1.75 -6.62 3.85
CA GLU A 69 0.95 -6.61 2.63
C GLU A 69 -0.43 -5.98 2.88
N ALA A 70 -0.93 -5.21 1.92
CA ALA A 70 -2.34 -4.82 1.88
C ALA A 70 -2.85 -4.74 0.44
N ARG A 71 -4.14 -5.07 0.26
CA ARG A 71 -4.87 -4.96 -1.00
C ARG A 71 -5.97 -3.92 -0.86
N TYR A 72 -6.21 -3.17 -1.92
CA TYR A 72 -7.14 -2.04 -1.96
C TYR A 72 -7.99 -2.09 -3.24
N GLU A 73 -9.23 -1.60 -3.15
CA GLU A 73 -9.95 -1.13 -4.33
C GLU A 73 -9.54 0.32 -4.60
N ILE A 74 -9.33 0.65 -5.87
CA ILE A 74 -8.86 1.97 -6.30
C ILE A 74 -9.82 2.61 -7.31
N ASP A 75 -9.91 3.92 -7.25
CA ASP A 75 -10.68 4.77 -8.15
C ASP A 75 -9.73 5.75 -8.87
N CYS A 76 -9.68 5.65 -10.20
CA CYS A 76 -8.78 6.43 -11.03
C CYS A 76 -9.46 7.64 -11.69
N GLY A 77 -10.73 7.92 -11.36
CA GLY A 77 -11.57 8.92 -12.03
C GLY A 77 -12.56 8.30 -13.01
#